data_AF-A0A327M285-F1
#
_entry.id   AF-A0A327M285-F1
#
_cell.length_a   1.000
_cell.length_b   1.000
_cell.length_c   1.000
_cell.angle_alpha   90.00
_cell.angle_beta   90.00
_cell.angle_gamma   90.00
#
_symmetry.space_group_name_H-M   'P 1'
#
loop_
_entity.id
_entity.type
_entity.pdbx_description
1 polymer ?
#
loop_
_entity_poly.entity_id
_entity_poly.type
_entity_poly.pdbx_seq_one_letter_code
_entity_poly.pdbx_strand_id
1 'polypeptide(L)'
;MIRFFILALALISTTPAFAQSFSCRIGTRPACLDYGDTVCSSTGKCVDANAACFDTYQCNYEGFTCRSNVTECVEEHDDLLRKHNKLVRDYNDLLERNNELVSDYNALLERNNELVSDYNALLERSKRAQSLAEDTERCVRWATTLNDAQSCY
;
A
#
# COMPACT_ATOMS: atom_id res chain seq x y z
N MET A 1 -56.12 -59.23 -67.10
CA MET A 1 -55.03 -59.78 -67.93
C MET A 1 -53.80 -59.94 -67.02
N ILE A 2 -53.67 -61.09 -66.35
CA ILE A 2 -52.64 -62.15 -66.58
C ILE A 2 -51.22 -61.62 -66.31
N ARG A 3 -50.73 -61.82 -65.06
CA ARG A 3 -49.64 -62.74 -64.61
C ARG A 3 -48.23 -62.35 -65.07
N PHE A 4 -47.28 -62.21 -64.15
CA PHE A 4 -46.13 -63.13 -63.98
C PHE A 4 -45.26 -62.78 -62.76
N PHE A 5 -45.03 -63.78 -61.92
CA PHE A 5 -44.00 -63.87 -60.87
C PHE A 5 -42.58 -63.84 -61.49
N ILE A 6 -41.56 -63.41 -60.72
CA ILE A 6 -40.28 -64.15 -60.53
C ILE A 6 -39.50 -63.57 -59.32
N LEU A 7 -39.06 -64.49 -58.45
CA LEU A 7 -38.16 -64.36 -57.30
C LEU A 7 -36.74 -63.91 -57.71
N ALA A 8 -36.05 -63.13 -56.85
CA ALA A 8 -34.59 -63.11 -56.81
C ALA A 8 -34.04 -62.75 -55.40
N LEU A 9 -33.66 -63.83 -54.68
CA LEU A 9 -32.59 -64.00 -53.70
C LEU A 9 -32.04 -62.79 -52.89
N ALA A 10 -32.26 -62.84 -51.57
CA ALA A 10 -31.53 -62.10 -50.55
C ALA A 10 -30.18 -62.78 -50.25
N LEU A 11 -29.08 -62.04 -50.37
CA LEU A 11 -27.74 -62.41 -49.87
C LEU A 11 -27.28 -61.32 -48.91
N ILE A 12 -27.48 -61.56 -47.62
CA ILE A 12 -26.95 -60.71 -46.54
C ILE A 12 -25.50 -61.17 -46.30
N SER A 13 -24.53 -60.40 -46.80
CA SER A 13 -23.14 -60.55 -46.42
C SER A 13 -22.91 -59.78 -45.11
N THR A 14 -22.97 -60.47 -43.96
CA THR A 14 -22.45 -59.93 -42.70
C THR A 14 -20.93 -59.92 -42.76
N THR A 15 -20.33 -58.75 -42.95
CA THR A 15 -18.89 -58.56 -42.76
C THR A 15 -18.56 -58.55 -41.26
N PRO A 16 -17.50 -59.22 -40.79
CA PRO A 16 -17.01 -59.02 -39.44
C PRO A 16 -16.33 -57.64 -39.39
N ALA A 17 -16.79 -56.79 -38.48
CA ALA A 17 -16.08 -55.55 -38.15
C ALA A 17 -14.74 -55.93 -37.50
N PHE A 18 -13.64 -55.65 -38.20
CA PHE A 18 -12.30 -55.78 -37.64
C PHE A 18 -12.14 -54.78 -36.48
N ALA A 19 -12.19 -55.28 -35.24
CA ALA A 19 -11.73 -54.53 -34.08
C ALA A 19 -10.22 -54.31 -34.24
N GLN A 20 -9.79 -53.05 -34.36
CA GLN A 20 -8.39 -52.70 -34.40
C GLN A 20 -7.75 -53.04 -33.04
N SER A 21 -6.64 -53.77 -33.05
CA SER A 21 -5.94 -54.15 -31.83
C SER A 21 -5.34 -52.91 -31.15
N PHE A 22 -5.85 -52.54 -29.98
CA PHE A 22 -5.21 -51.55 -29.12
C PHE A 22 -4.20 -52.26 -28.20
N SER A 23 -2.93 -51.88 -28.28
CA SER A 23 -1.92 -52.32 -27.31
C SER A 23 -1.82 -51.30 -26.17
N CYS A 24 -2.17 -51.73 -24.96
CA CYS A 24 -2.01 -50.94 -23.75
C CYS A 24 -0.76 -51.41 -22.99
N ARG A 25 -0.06 -50.49 -22.31
CA ARG A 25 1.02 -50.87 -21.39
C ARG A 25 0.45 -51.73 -20.25
N ILE A 26 1.21 -52.72 -19.78
CA ILE A 26 0.82 -53.63 -18.68
C ILE A 26 0.24 -52.82 -17.50
N GLY A 27 -0.99 -53.17 -17.09
CA GLY A 27 -1.69 -52.57 -15.96
C GLY A 27 -2.67 -51.43 -16.31
N THR A 28 -2.74 -50.98 -17.56
CA THR A 28 -3.74 -49.99 -17.99
C THR A 28 -4.98 -50.66 -18.57
N ARG A 29 -6.16 -50.30 -18.04
CA ARG A 29 -7.44 -50.76 -18.60
C ARG A 29 -7.74 -49.96 -19.87
N PRO A 30 -8.02 -50.59 -21.01
CA PRO A 30 -8.54 -49.87 -22.17
C PRO A 30 -9.89 -49.26 -21.79
N ALA A 31 -10.07 -47.98 -22.08
CA ALA A 31 -11.35 -47.28 -22.00
C ALA A 31 -11.67 -46.68 -23.36
N CYS A 32 -12.93 -46.74 -23.77
CA CYS A 32 -13.39 -45.98 -24.93
C CYS A 32 -13.38 -44.52 -24.54
N LEU A 33 -12.56 -43.74 -25.24
CA LEU A 33 -12.53 -42.30 -25.07
C LEU A 33 -13.79 -41.70 -25.72
N ASP A 34 -14.48 -40.82 -25.00
CA ASP A 34 -15.63 -40.08 -25.51
C ASP A 34 -15.18 -38.76 -26.17
N TYR A 35 -16.10 -38.11 -26.88
CA TYR A 35 -15.84 -36.83 -27.53
C TYR A 35 -15.46 -35.76 -26.50
N GLY A 36 -14.19 -35.33 -26.50
CA GLY A 36 -13.64 -34.35 -25.56
C GLY A 36 -12.56 -34.89 -24.63
N ASP A 37 -12.31 -36.20 -24.63
CA ASP A 37 -11.25 -36.80 -23.83
C ASP A 37 -9.85 -36.41 -24.32
N THR A 38 -8.97 -36.06 -23.37
CA THR A 38 -7.57 -35.69 -23.65
C THR A 38 -6.63 -36.74 -23.11
N VAL A 39 -5.78 -37.32 -23.97
CA VAL A 39 -4.75 -38.29 -23.58
C VAL A 39 -3.42 -37.56 -23.42
N CYS A 40 -2.91 -37.46 -22.19
CA CYS A 40 -1.59 -36.89 -21.93
C CYS A 40 -0.47 -37.92 -22.00
N SER A 41 0.73 -37.46 -22.32
CA SER A 41 1.91 -38.31 -22.33
C SER A 41 2.16 -38.88 -20.93
N SER A 42 2.87 -40.01 -20.84
CA SER A 42 3.23 -40.60 -19.53
C SER A 42 4.11 -39.69 -18.67
N THR A 43 4.63 -38.60 -19.22
CA THR A 43 5.44 -37.58 -18.55
C THR A 43 4.77 -36.21 -18.51
N GLY A 44 3.54 -36.09 -19.02
CA GLY A 44 2.80 -34.83 -19.14
C GLY A 44 1.54 -34.83 -18.30
N LYS A 45 1.14 -33.67 -17.78
CA LYS A 45 -0.10 -33.47 -17.04
C LYS A 45 -1.13 -32.78 -17.94
N CYS A 46 -2.33 -33.33 -18.03
CA CYS A 46 -3.42 -32.69 -18.75
C CYS A 46 -3.88 -31.46 -17.96
N VAL A 47 -3.90 -30.32 -18.63
CA VAL A 47 -4.46 -29.07 -18.13
C VAL A 47 -5.47 -28.55 -19.13
N ASP A 48 -6.41 -27.75 -18.66
CA ASP A 48 -7.32 -27.01 -19.53
C ASP A 48 -6.52 -26.16 -20.54
N ALA A 49 -7.03 -26.01 -21.76
CA ALA A 49 -6.37 -25.22 -22.81
C ALA A 49 -6.14 -23.75 -22.41
N ASN A 50 -6.91 -23.24 -21.44
CA ASN A 50 -6.78 -21.88 -20.91
C ASN A 50 -5.91 -21.80 -19.64
N ALA A 51 -5.27 -22.90 -19.23
CA ALA A 51 -4.35 -22.90 -18.11
C ALA A 51 -3.11 -22.06 -18.44
N ALA A 52 -2.84 -21.04 -17.62
CA ALA A 52 -1.65 -20.20 -17.73
C ALA A 52 -0.63 -20.60 -16.64
N CYS A 53 0.60 -20.90 -17.04
CA CYS A 53 1.72 -21.08 -16.11
C CYS A 53 2.28 -19.70 -15.72
N PHE A 54 2.21 -19.34 -14.45
CA PHE A 54 2.77 -18.07 -13.97
C PHE A 54 4.30 -18.09 -13.92
N ASP A 55 4.94 -19.26 -13.77
CA ASP A 55 6.39 -19.48 -13.89
C ASP A 55 6.74 -20.98 -14.08
N THR A 56 8.00 -21.28 -14.45
CA THR A 56 8.55 -22.64 -14.65
C THR A 56 8.65 -23.38 -13.32
N TYR A 57 8.29 -24.66 -13.27
CA TYR A 57 8.34 -25.53 -12.07
C TYR A 57 7.47 -25.12 -10.87
N GLN A 58 6.56 -24.15 -11.01
CA GLN A 58 5.56 -23.82 -9.97
C GLN A 58 4.49 -24.91 -9.76
N CYS A 59 4.62 -26.04 -10.45
CA CYS A 59 3.66 -27.13 -10.43
C CYS A 59 4.10 -28.19 -9.40
N ASN A 60 3.47 -28.20 -8.23
CA ASN A 60 3.62 -29.28 -7.24
C ASN A 60 2.39 -30.24 -7.30
N TYR A 61 2.25 -31.11 -6.30
CA TYR A 61 1.14 -32.06 -6.21
C TYR A 61 -0.24 -31.41 -5.97
N GLU A 62 -0.30 -30.12 -5.64
CA GLU A 62 -1.52 -29.38 -5.31
C GLU A 62 -2.24 -28.80 -6.54
N GLY A 63 -1.60 -28.80 -7.72
CA GLY A 63 -2.28 -28.53 -9.01
C GLY A 63 -2.12 -27.12 -9.58
N PHE A 64 -2.96 -26.78 -10.56
CA PHE A 64 -3.01 -25.47 -11.23
C PHE A 64 -4.25 -24.70 -10.75
N THR A 65 -4.14 -23.37 -10.61
CA THR A 65 -5.30 -22.49 -10.45
C THR A 65 -5.43 -21.60 -11.68
N CYS A 66 -6.65 -21.46 -12.23
CA CYS A 66 -6.87 -20.58 -13.37
C CYS A 66 -6.67 -19.12 -12.95
N ARG A 67 -6.24 -18.24 -13.86
CA ARG A 67 -6.13 -16.80 -13.55
C ARG A 67 -7.44 -16.24 -12.99
N SER A 68 -8.58 -16.71 -13.49
CA SER A 68 -9.91 -16.38 -12.98
C SER A 68 -10.09 -16.67 -11.49
N ASN A 69 -9.40 -17.67 -10.95
CA ASN A 69 -9.49 -18.06 -9.54
C ASN A 69 -8.72 -17.11 -8.61
N VAL A 70 -7.84 -16.25 -9.15
CA VAL A 70 -7.02 -15.31 -8.38
C VAL A 70 -7.25 -13.85 -8.78
N THR A 71 -8.12 -13.57 -9.75
CA THR A 71 -8.43 -12.21 -10.21
C THR A 71 -8.88 -11.33 -9.04
N GLU A 72 -9.81 -11.80 -8.21
CA GLU A 72 -10.29 -11.06 -7.03
C GLU A 72 -9.15 -10.75 -6.06
N CYS A 73 -8.28 -11.73 -5.76
CA CYS A 73 -7.12 -11.53 -4.88
C CYS A 73 -6.15 -10.46 -5.43
N VAL A 74 -5.91 -10.45 -6.74
CA VAL A 74 -5.05 -9.43 -7.38
C VAL A 74 -5.69 -8.05 -7.30
N GLU A 75 -7.00 -7.94 -7.56
CA GLU A 75 -7.74 -6.68 -7.47
C GLU A 75 -7.75 -6.15 -6.03
N GLU A 76 -8.00 -7.01 -5.04
CA GLU A 76 -7.93 -6.65 -3.62
C GLU A 76 -6.53 -6.20 -3.19
N HIS A 77 -5.50 -6.89 -3.67
CA HIS A 77 -4.11 -6.51 -3.43
C HIS A 77 -3.80 -5.12 -4.00
N ASP A 78 -4.19 -4.86 -5.25
CA ASP A 78 -3.95 -3.56 -5.89
C ASP A 78 -4.72 -2.44 -5.20
N ASP A 79 -5.95 -2.71 -4.76
CA ASP A 79 -6.74 -1.81 -3.93
C ASP A 79 -6.08 -1.49 -2.60
N LEU A 80 -5.55 -2.51 -1.93
CA LEU A 80 -4.81 -2.36 -0.68
C LEU A 80 -3.53 -1.56 -0.90
N LEU A 81 -2.79 -1.82 -1.97
CA LEU A 81 -1.58 -1.09 -2.33
C LEU A 81 -1.87 0.39 -2.61
N ARG A 82 -2.98 0.70 -3.31
CA ARG A 82 -3.42 2.09 -3.52
C ARG A 82 -3.76 2.79 -2.20
N LYS A 83 -4.46 2.11 -1.28
CA LYS A 83 -4.77 2.63 0.06
C LYS A 83 -3.49 2.87 0.88
N HIS A 84 -2.56 1.92 0.85
CA HIS A 84 -1.26 2.05 1.51
C HIS A 84 -0.48 3.25 0.99
N ASN A 85 -0.36 3.40 -0.33
CA ASN A 85 0.33 4.53 -0.93
C ASN A 85 -0.32 5.88 -0.61
N LYS A 86 -1.65 5.92 -0.48
CA LYS A 86 -2.36 7.12 0.01
C LYS A 86 -1.99 7.42 1.46
N LEU A 87 -2.01 6.42 2.33
CA LEU A 87 -1.65 6.59 3.74
C LEU A 87 -0.20 7.11 3.91
N VAL A 88 0.74 6.60 3.11
CA VAL A 88 2.13 7.07 3.12
C VAL A 88 2.24 8.55 2.72
N ARG A 89 1.49 8.99 1.70
CA ARG A 89 1.43 10.41 1.32
C ARG A 89 0.84 11.26 2.45
N ASP A 90 -0.31 10.86 3.00
CA ASP A 90 -0.96 11.58 4.10
C ASP A 90 -0.03 11.68 5.33
N TYR A 91 0.76 10.64 5.61
CA TYR A 91 1.77 10.65 6.68
C TYR A 91 2.91 11.64 6.39
N ASN A 92 3.44 11.67 5.18
CA ASN A 92 4.50 12.60 4.81
C ASN A 92 4.04 14.05 4.89
N ASP A 93 2.82 14.34 4.42
CA ASP A 93 2.22 15.68 4.54
C ASP A 93 2.07 16.10 6.01
N LEU A 94 1.69 15.16 6.89
CA LEU A 94 1.59 15.42 8.33
C LEU A 94 2.97 15.67 8.96
N LEU A 95 3.99 14.92 8.54
CA LEU A 95 5.36 15.09 9.00
C LEU A 95 5.91 16.47 8.62
N GLU A 96 5.65 16.93 7.39
CA GLU A 96 6.03 18.27 6.92
C GLU A 96 5.40 19.37 7.79
N ARG A 97 4.08 19.31 8.01
CA ARG A 97 3.36 20.26 8.89
C ARG A 97 3.88 20.23 10.33
N ASN A 98 4.28 19.06 10.83
CA ASN A 98 4.88 18.96 12.15
C ASN A 98 6.23 19.69 12.23
N ASN A 99 7.07 19.55 11.20
CA ASN A 99 8.34 20.26 11.11
C ASN A 99 8.15 21.78 11.03
N GLU A 100 7.16 22.25 10.27
CA GLU A 100 6.78 23.68 10.23
C GLU A 100 6.38 24.17 11.63
N LEU A 101 5.51 23.43 12.32
CA LEU A 101 5.08 23.78 13.68
C LEU A 101 6.25 23.84 14.68
N VAL A 102 7.21 22.92 14.57
CA VAL A 102 8.42 22.94 15.39
C VAL A 102 9.28 24.18 15.09
N SER A 103 9.38 24.57 13.82
CA SER A 103 10.09 25.80 13.42
C SER A 103 9.44 27.05 14.02
N ASP A 104 8.11 27.16 13.90
CA ASP A 104 7.33 28.27 14.46
C ASP A 104 7.47 28.36 15.98
N TYR A 105 7.44 27.20 16.67
CA TYR A 105 7.64 27.13 18.10
C TYR A 105 9.02 27.67 18.52
N ASN A 106 10.08 27.27 17.80
CA ASN A 106 11.43 27.75 18.08
C ASN A 106 11.57 29.27 17.86
N ALA A 107 10.96 29.79 16.79
CA ALA A 107 10.95 31.24 16.53
C ALA A 107 10.20 32.01 17.63
N LEU A 108 9.09 31.45 18.13
CA LEU A 108 8.36 32.04 19.25
C LEU A 108 9.19 32.03 20.54
N LEU A 109 9.91 30.93 20.81
CA LEU A 109 10.79 30.82 21.96
C LEU A 109 11.93 31.85 21.92
N GLU A 110 12.53 32.08 20.76
CA GLU A 110 13.56 33.10 20.57
C GLU A 110 13.03 34.51 20.90
N ARG A 111 11.88 34.89 20.32
CA ARG A 111 11.22 36.17 20.63
C ARG A 111 10.86 36.31 22.12
N ASN A 112 10.49 35.22 22.78
CA ASN A 112 10.21 35.25 24.21
C ASN A 112 11.48 35.55 25.02
N ASN A 113 12.61 34.94 24.65
CA ASN A 113 13.89 35.21 25.30
C ASN A 113 14.35 36.66 25.10
N GLU A 114 14.17 37.22 23.90
CA GLU A 114 14.41 38.65 23.64
C GLU A 114 13.55 39.54 24.53
N LEU A 115 12.25 39.25 24.62
CA LEU A 115 11.33 40.01 25.47
C LEU A 115 11.72 39.94 26.96
N VAL A 116 12.16 38.78 27.44
CA VAL A 116 12.66 38.62 28.81
C VAL A 116 13.92 39.45 29.04
N SER A 117 14.85 39.48 28.06
CA SER A 117 16.04 40.31 28.12
C SER A 117 15.69 41.81 28.20
N ASP A 118 14.78 42.27 27.34
CA ASP A 118 14.32 43.65 27.32
C ASP A 118 13.63 44.05 28.63
N TYR A 119 12.79 43.17 29.17
CA TYR A 119 12.15 43.36 30.47
C TYR A 119 13.19 43.54 31.58
N ASN A 120 14.21 42.69 31.63
CA ASN A 120 15.28 42.79 32.63
C ASN A 120 16.08 44.08 32.47
N ALA A 121 16.38 44.50 31.24
CA ALA A 121 17.06 45.76 30.98
C ALA A 121 16.23 46.97 31.43
N LEU A 122 14.91 46.95 31.19
CA LEU A 122 13.99 47.98 31.64
C LEU A 122 13.88 48.01 33.17
N LEU A 123 13.81 46.84 33.81
CA LEU A 123 13.78 46.72 35.26
C LEU A 123 15.03 47.34 35.90
N GLU A 124 16.21 47.08 35.36
CA GLU A 124 17.46 47.70 35.85
C GLU A 124 17.49 49.21 35.65
N ARG A 125 16.98 49.73 34.52
CA ARG A 125 16.84 51.18 34.32
C ARG A 125 15.86 51.78 35.34
N SER A 126 14.75 51.11 35.61
CA SER A 126 13.77 51.55 36.59
C SER A 126 14.37 51.62 38.00
N LYS A 127 15.14 50.60 38.40
CA LYS A 127 15.84 50.60 39.70
C LYS A 127 16.84 51.76 39.81
N ARG A 128 17.61 52.04 38.76
CA ARG A 128 18.55 53.17 38.73
C ARG A 128 17.83 54.51 38.81
N ALA A 129 16.74 54.68 38.09
CA ALA A 129 15.93 55.89 38.14
C ALA A 129 15.32 56.10 39.54
N GLN A 130 14.87 55.03 40.19
CA GLN A 130 14.39 55.09 41.57
C GLN A 130 15.50 55.50 42.54
N SER A 131 16.68 54.87 42.46
CA SER A 131 17.83 55.24 43.30
C SER A 131 18.22 56.72 43.12
N LEU A 132 18.26 57.20 41.87
CA LEU A 132 18.56 58.60 41.60
C LEU A 132 17.50 59.53 42.20
N ALA A 133 16.21 59.18 42.08
CA ALA A 133 15.14 59.96 42.68
C ALA A 133 15.23 60.02 44.21
N GLU A 134 15.54 58.89 44.87
CA GLU A 134 15.74 58.82 46.32
C GLU A 134 16.97 59.64 46.77
N ASP A 135 18.06 59.63 45.98
CA ASP A 135 19.26 60.42 46.24
C ASP A 135 19.00 61.92 46.08
N THR A 136 18.31 62.33 45.01
CA THR A 136 17.90 63.74 44.79
C THR A 136 16.93 64.21 45.88
N GLU A 137 15.93 63.39 46.25
CA GLU A 137 15.00 63.71 47.34
C GLU A 137 15.75 63.95 48.64
N ARG A 138 16.68 63.04 48.98
CA ARG A 138 17.50 63.17 50.18
C ARG A 138 18.35 64.44 50.14
N CYS A 139 19.00 64.74 49.02
CA CYS A 139 19.82 65.94 48.86
C CYS A 139 19.00 67.22 49.11
N VAL A 140 17.86 67.35 48.44
CA VAL A 140 16.97 68.52 48.57
C VAL A 140 16.43 68.65 49.99
N ARG A 141 16.09 67.53 50.65
CA ARG A 141 15.58 67.54 52.04
C ARG A 141 16.57 68.12 53.06
N TRP A 142 17.87 67.94 52.83
CA TRP A 142 18.92 68.43 53.73
C TRP A 142 19.57 69.75 53.26
N ALA A 143 19.16 70.30 52.12
CA ALA A 143 19.64 71.59 51.65
C ALA A 143 19.23 72.72 52.62
N THR A 144 20.18 73.60 52.94
CA THR A 144 19.95 74.73 53.87
C THR A 144 19.71 76.05 53.16
N THR A 145 20.09 76.14 51.88
CA THR A 145 19.90 77.31 51.04
C THR A 145 19.29 76.93 49.69
N LEU A 146 18.70 77.91 49.00
CA LEU A 146 18.18 77.71 47.64
C LEU A 146 19.28 77.25 46.67
N ASN A 147 20.51 77.76 46.83
CA ASN A 147 21.65 77.40 46.00
C ASN A 147 22.09 75.95 46.23
N ASP A 148 22.02 75.45 47.48
CA ASP A 148 22.31 74.05 47.80
C ASP A 148 21.27 73.11 47.18
N ALA A 149 19.98 73.49 47.21
CA ALA A 149 18.93 72.69 46.58
C ALA A 149 19.07 72.66 45.04
N GLN A 150 19.55 73.77 44.45
CA GLN A 150 19.81 73.86 43.01
C GLN A 150 21.04 73.07 42.54
N SER A 151 21.91 72.59 43.44
CA SER A 151 23.05 71.76 43.06
C SER A 151 22.78 70.25 43.18
N CYS A 152 21.57 69.85 43.59
CA CYS A 152 21.16 68.45 43.77
C CYS A 152 20.72 67.72 42.48
N TYR A 153 20.68 68.42 41.34
CA TYR A 153 20.21 67.89 40.04
C TYR A 153 21.32 67.88 38.98
#